data_AF-R4YNA7-F1
#
_entry.id   AF-R4YNA7-F1
#
_cell.length_a   1.000
_cell.length_b   1.000
_cell.length_c   1.000
_cell.angle_alpha   90.00
_cell.angle_beta   90.00
_cell.angle_gamma   90.00
#
_symmetry.space_group_name_H-M   'P 1'
#
loop_
_entity.id
_entity.type
_entity.pdbx_description
1 polymer ?
#
loop_
_entity_poly.entity_id
_entity_poly.type
_entity_poly.pdbx_seq_one_letter_code
_entity_poly.pdbx_strand_id
1 'polypeptide(L)'
;MEIQAALEMADETDAFLQITDVIFDKKAELGYSDLSAAEKSVYCIDCLSREMENGGFGQLFHHDSGALIQDMLEALEKIRAKRTHAVVKQVVDYFPKGVVPSDEDERMEAFDLLASELVDEIAECDDRFHGAGENLVELTLKFVAKNVSQFR
;
A
#
# COMPACT_ATOMS: atom_id res chain seq x y z
N MET A 1 17.36 -14.52 -6.07
CA MET A 1 18.33 -14.19 -7.16
C MET A 1 17.79 -13.07 -8.03
N GLU A 2 16.48 -13.04 -8.30
CA GLU A 2 15.82 -12.03 -9.14
C GLU A 2 15.71 -10.64 -8.48
N ILE A 3 15.37 -10.56 -7.20
CA ILE A 3 15.29 -9.28 -6.46
C ILE A 3 16.65 -8.54 -6.42
N GLN A 4 17.75 -9.27 -6.25
CA GLN A 4 19.09 -8.68 -6.24
C GLN A 4 19.47 -8.12 -7.62
N ALA A 5 19.10 -8.83 -8.69
CA ALA A 5 19.34 -8.38 -10.05
C ALA A 5 18.51 -7.12 -10.38
N ALA A 6 17.25 -7.07 -9.93
CA ALA A 6 16.39 -5.90 -10.11
C ALA A 6 16.95 -4.65 -9.41
N LEU A 7 17.57 -4.79 -8.23
CA LEU A 7 18.23 -3.67 -7.52
C LEU A 7 19.46 -3.11 -8.25
N GLU A 8 20.04 -3.84 -9.20
CA GLU A 8 21.20 -3.39 -9.99
C GLU A 8 20.79 -2.62 -11.26
N MET A 9 19.48 -2.51 -11.53
CA MET A 9 18.98 -1.74 -12.66
C MET A 9 19.27 -0.25 -12.48
N ALA A 10 19.56 0.43 -13.60
CA ALA A 10 19.86 1.86 -13.59
C ALA A 10 18.61 2.73 -13.38
N ASP A 11 17.43 2.23 -13.75
CA ASP A 11 16.15 2.91 -13.59
C ASP A 11 15.40 2.37 -12.37
N GLU A 12 15.03 3.26 -11.46
CA GLU A 12 14.33 2.91 -10.22
C GLU A 12 12.90 2.40 -10.46
N THR A 13 12.24 2.89 -11.50
CA THR A 13 10.88 2.45 -11.85
C THR A 13 10.93 1.01 -12.37
N ASP A 14 11.85 0.72 -13.28
CA ASP A 14 12.03 -0.64 -13.80
C ASP A 14 12.44 -1.62 -12.69
N ALA A 15 13.35 -1.21 -11.81
CA ALA A 15 13.75 -2.01 -10.64
C ALA A 15 12.53 -2.35 -9.76
N PHE A 16 11.70 -1.34 -9.46
CA PHE A 16 10.52 -1.51 -8.65
C PHE A 16 9.48 -2.42 -9.31
N LEU A 17 9.19 -2.21 -10.59
CA LEU A 17 8.24 -3.03 -11.34
C LEU A 17 8.68 -4.51 -11.38
N GLN A 18 9.95 -4.78 -11.65
CA GLN A 18 10.46 -6.15 -11.65
C GLN A 18 10.36 -6.80 -10.26
N ILE A 19 10.67 -6.05 -9.19
CA ILE A 19 10.52 -6.54 -7.82
C ILE A 19 9.06 -6.86 -7.50
N THR A 20 8.13 -5.97 -7.87
CA THR A 20 6.70 -6.19 -7.63
C THR A 20 6.20 -7.38 -8.42
N ASP A 21 6.57 -7.53 -9.70
CA ASP A 21 6.13 -8.66 -10.53
C ASP A 21 6.49 -10.01 -9.88
N VAL A 22 7.74 -10.17 -9.43
CA VAL A 22 8.20 -11.38 -8.72
C VAL A 22 7.36 -11.66 -7.46
N ILE A 23 7.01 -10.61 -6.70
CA ILE A 23 6.23 -10.74 -5.47
C ILE A 23 4.76 -11.07 -5.77
N PHE A 24 4.19 -10.47 -6.81
CA PHE A 24 2.81 -10.75 -7.23
C PHE A 24 2.68 -12.17 -7.77
N ASP A 25 3.63 -12.66 -8.56
CA ASP A 25 3.68 -14.04 -9.04
C ASP A 25 3.76 -15.02 -7.87
N LYS A 26 4.63 -14.75 -6.90
CA LYS A 26 4.75 -15.56 -5.68
C LYS A 26 3.46 -15.54 -4.85
N LYS A 27 2.82 -14.38 -4.72
CA LYS A 27 1.52 -14.25 -4.03
C LYS A 27 0.43 -15.05 -4.74
N ALA A 28 0.45 -15.07 -6.07
CA ALA A 28 -0.51 -15.84 -6.87
C ALA A 28 -0.29 -17.36 -6.73
N GLU A 29 0.97 -17.80 -6.64
CA GLU A 29 1.33 -19.22 -6.51
C GLU A 29 1.09 -19.76 -5.09
N LEU A 30 1.52 -19.02 -4.06
CA LEU A 30 1.60 -19.51 -2.69
C LEU A 30 0.54 -18.91 -1.76
N GLY A 31 -0.06 -17.78 -2.15
CA GLY A 31 -0.96 -17.01 -1.31
C GLY A 31 -0.24 -15.92 -0.49
N TYR A 32 -1.02 -14.93 -0.03
CA TYR A 32 -0.50 -13.79 0.72
C TYR A 32 0.12 -14.21 2.07
N SER A 33 -0.42 -15.23 2.72
CA SER A 33 0.07 -15.74 4.01
C SER A 33 1.53 -16.15 3.97
N ASP A 34 1.98 -16.68 2.84
CA ASP A 34 3.29 -17.30 2.64
C ASP A 34 4.37 -16.31 2.18
N LEU A 35 3.97 -15.06 1.88
CA LEU A 35 4.92 -13.97 1.68
C LEU A 35 5.68 -13.64 2.97
N SER A 36 6.96 -13.33 2.83
CA SER A 36 7.77 -12.81 3.94
C SER A 36 7.28 -11.44 4.40
N ALA A 37 7.70 -11.00 5.59
CA ALA A 37 7.33 -9.67 6.09
C ALA A 37 7.81 -8.53 5.18
N ALA A 38 8.96 -8.70 4.51
CA ALA A 38 9.47 -7.72 3.56
C ALA A 38 8.69 -7.75 2.23
N GLU A 39 8.34 -8.95 1.74
CA GLU A 39 7.53 -9.13 0.53
C GLU A 39 6.13 -8.53 0.71
N LYS A 40 5.48 -8.79 1.86
CA LYS A 40 4.19 -8.16 2.21
C LYS A 40 4.25 -6.64 2.22
N SER A 41 5.35 -6.09 2.73
CA SER A 41 5.53 -4.63 2.77
C SER A 41 5.57 -4.04 1.36
N VAL A 42 6.33 -4.65 0.45
CA VAL A 42 6.39 -4.19 -0.95
C VAL A 42 5.05 -4.37 -1.66
N TYR A 43 4.41 -5.54 -1.50
CA TYR A 43 3.08 -5.82 -2.06
C TYR A 43 2.05 -4.78 -1.62
N CYS A 44 2.01 -4.45 -0.32
CA CYS A 44 1.08 -3.46 0.23
C CYS A 44 1.32 -2.06 -0.33
N ILE A 45 2.58 -1.64 -0.48
CA ILE A 45 2.90 -0.31 -1.05
C ILE A 45 2.51 -0.22 -2.52
N ASP A 46 2.75 -1.28 -3.30
CA ASP A 46 2.34 -1.29 -4.72
C ASP A 46 0.81 -1.31 -4.85
N CYS A 47 0.10 -2.14 -4.09
CA CYS A 47 -1.36 -2.13 -4.04
C CYS A 47 -1.89 -0.73 -3.69
N LEU A 48 -1.42 -0.14 -2.59
CA LEU A 48 -1.83 1.21 -2.18
C LEU A 48 -1.59 2.22 -3.32
N SER A 49 -0.40 2.22 -3.92
CA SER A 49 -0.06 3.18 -4.98
C SER A 49 -0.98 3.03 -6.19
N ARG A 50 -1.32 1.79 -6.59
CA ARG A 50 -2.24 1.50 -7.69
C ARG A 50 -3.67 1.95 -7.41
N GLU A 51 -4.19 1.73 -6.21
CA GLU A 51 -5.55 2.18 -5.87
C GLU A 51 -5.62 3.70 -5.87
N MET A 52 -4.63 4.35 -5.26
CA MET A 52 -4.59 5.81 -5.17
C MET A 52 -4.46 6.47 -6.55
N GLU A 53 -3.65 5.92 -7.45
CA GLU A 53 -3.50 6.45 -8.83
C GLU A 53 -4.77 6.29 -9.67
N ASN A 54 -5.54 5.22 -9.47
CA ASN A 54 -6.70 4.90 -10.32
C ASN A 54 -8.01 5.52 -9.80
N GLY A 55 -8.18 5.64 -8.49
CA GLY A 55 -9.43 6.16 -7.92
C GLY A 55 -9.39 6.52 -6.43
N GLY A 56 -8.21 6.79 -5.88
CA GLY A 56 -8.06 7.30 -4.52
C GLY A 56 -8.50 6.34 -3.41
N PHE A 57 -8.81 6.92 -2.25
CA PHE A 57 -9.34 6.16 -1.11
C PHE A 57 -10.68 5.48 -1.43
N GLY A 58 -11.49 6.10 -2.30
CA GLY A 58 -12.71 5.48 -2.82
C GLY A 58 -12.42 4.11 -3.42
N GLN A 59 -11.46 4.03 -4.34
CA GLN A 59 -11.12 2.76 -4.95
C GLN A 59 -10.49 1.78 -3.95
N LEU A 60 -9.60 2.25 -3.08
CA LEU A 60 -8.93 1.41 -2.08
C LEU A 60 -9.92 0.64 -1.19
N PHE A 61 -10.94 1.31 -0.65
CA PHE A 61 -11.87 0.67 0.27
C PHE A 61 -12.96 -0.17 -0.42
N HIS A 62 -13.17 0.02 -1.72
CA HIS A 62 -14.07 -0.79 -2.54
C HIS A 62 -13.45 -2.05 -3.14
N HIS A 63 -12.12 -2.18 -3.11
CA HIS A 63 -11.41 -3.35 -3.62
C HIS A 63 -10.87 -4.22 -2.49
N ASP A 64 -10.48 -5.46 -2.82
CA ASP A 64 -9.85 -6.43 -1.91
C ASP A 64 -8.62 -5.88 -1.18
N SER A 65 -7.89 -4.97 -1.82
CA SER A 65 -6.71 -4.30 -1.26
C SER A 65 -7.04 -3.55 0.05
N GLY A 66 -8.26 -3.02 0.19
CA GLY A 66 -8.71 -2.34 1.40
C GLY A 66 -8.69 -3.24 2.66
N ALA A 67 -8.78 -4.56 2.51
CA ALA A 67 -8.66 -5.50 3.63
C ALA A 67 -7.23 -5.55 4.21
N LEU A 68 -6.22 -5.07 3.46
CA LEU A 68 -4.81 -5.05 3.85
C LEU A 68 -4.38 -3.73 4.49
N ILE A 69 -5.30 -2.83 4.82
CA ILE A 69 -4.98 -1.46 5.24
C ILE A 69 -4.06 -1.38 6.47
N GLN A 70 -4.16 -2.32 7.41
CA GLN A 70 -3.27 -2.36 8.57
C GLN A 70 -1.83 -2.75 8.17
N ASP A 71 -1.70 -3.72 7.26
CA ASP A 71 -0.41 -4.10 6.69
C ASP A 71 0.18 -2.96 5.83
N MET A 72 -0.66 -2.19 5.15
CA MET A 72 -0.26 -0.97 4.42
C MET A 72 0.29 0.11 5.35
N LEU A 73 -0.36 0.36 6.50
CA LEU A 73 0.15 1.29 7.51
C LEU A 73 1.51 0.83 8.06
N GLU A 74 1.65 -0.45 8.40
CA GLU A 74 2.93 -1.01 8.85
C GLU A 74 4.01 -0.90 7.76
N ALA A 75 3.65 -1.14 6.49
CA ALA A 75 4.56 -1.02 5.37
C ALA A 75 5.04 0.44 5.17
N LEU A 76 4.13 1.42 5.24
CA LEU A 76 4.47 2.84 5.16
C LEU A 76 5.43 3.26 6.29
N GLU A 77 5.22 2.73 7.50
CA GLU A 77 6.14 2.95 8.62
C GLU A 77 7.53 2.34 8.33
N LYS A 78 7.59 1.09 7.86
CA LYS A 78 8.84 0.38 7.52
C LYS A 78 9.67 1.11 6.46
N ILE A 79 9.03 1.64 5.42
CA ILE A 79 9.71 2.42 4.37
C ILE A 79 9.97 3.87 4.77
N ARG A 80 9.47 4.30 5.94
CA ARG A 80 9.60 5.65 6.50
C ARG A 80 8.86 6.74 5.71
N ALA A 81 7.75 6.39 5.05
CA ALA A 81 6.84 7.31 4.36
C ALA A 81 5.88 7.94 5.38
N LYS A 82 6.39 8.87 6.19
CA LYS A 82 5.68 9.39 7.37
C LYS A 82 4.48 10.26 6.99
N ARG A 83 4.60 11.05 5.91
CA ARG A 83 3.52 11.94 5.48
C ARG A 83 2.41 11.14 4.85
N THR A 84 2.75 10.21 3.95
CA THR A 84 1.79 9.28 3.37
C THR A 84 1.10 8.44 4.45
N HIS A 85 1.86 7.88 5.41
CA HIS A 85 1.29 7.18 6.56
C HIS A 85 0.26 8.02 7.32
N ALA A 86 0.57 9.28 7.61
CA ALA A 86 -0.33 10.15 8.35
C ALA A 86 -1.66 10.40 7.62
N VAL A 87 -1.62 10.54 6.28
CA VAL A 87 -2.85 10.69 5.47
C VAL A 87 -3.67 9.41 5.48
N VAL A 88 -3.06 8.26 5.18
CA VAL A 88 -3.76 6.96 5.16
C VAL A 88 -4.37 6.66 6.54
N LYS A 89 -3.61 6.93 7.62
CA LYS A 89 -4.08 6.75 8.99
C LYS A 89 -5.27 7.64 9.33
N GLN A 90 -5.30 8.86 8.82
CA GLN A 90 -6.42 9.78 9.02
C GLN A 90 -7.72 9.23 8.43
N VAL A 91 -7.66 8.66 7.22
CA VAL A 91 -8.84 8.04 6.59
C VAL A 91 -9.29 6.79 7.35
N VAL A 92 -8.33 5.97 7.81
CA VAL A 92 -8.62 4.82 8.69
C VAL A 92 -9.32 5.26 9.98
N ASP A 93 -8.94 6.41 10.56
CA ASP A 93 -9.53 6.92 11.78
C ASP A 93 -10.96 7.46 11.63
N TYR A 94 -11.44 7.63 10.38
CA TYR A 94 -12.85 7.90 10.13
C TYR A 94 -13.73 6.67 10.34
N PHE A 95 -13.18 5.47 10.16
CA PHE A 95 -13.92 4.24 10.47
C PHE A 95 -14.25 4.16 11.96
N PRO A 96 -15.39 3.57 12.34
CA PRO A 96 -15.75 3.39 13.74
C PRO A 96 -14.63 2.70 14.53
N LYS A 97 -14.07 3.42 15.52
CA LYS A 97 -12.93 2.98 16.36
C LYS A 97 -11.62 2.74 15.58
N GLY A 98 -11.50 3.29 14.37
CA GLY A 98 -10.34 3.07 13.50
C GLY A 98 -10.25 1.65 12.94
N VAL A 99 -11.36 0.91 12.92
CA VAL A 99 -11.41 -0.49 12.47
C VAL A 99 -12.07 -0.57 11.10
N VAL A 100 -11.26 -0.95 10.10
CA VAL A 100 -11.73 -1.23 8.74
C VAL A 100 -12.17 -2.70 8.67
N PRO A 101 -13.41 -3.01 8.22
CA PRO A 101 -13.86 -4.39 8.06
C PRO A 101 -13.01 -5.17 7.05
N SER A 102 -12.74 -6.44 7.35
CA SER A 102 -12.04 -7.33 6.41
C SER A 102 -12.96 -7.87 5.33
N ASP A 103 -14.24 -8.08 5.66
CA ASP A 103 -15.26 -8.47 4.70
C ASP A 103 -15.50 -7.35 3.68
N GLU A 104 -15.64 -7.70 2.41
CA GLU A 104 -15.73 -6.75 1.30
C GLU A 104 -17.02 -5.92 1.37
N ASP A 105 -18.16 -6.59 1.50
CA ASP A 105 -19.47 -5.94 1.55
C ASP A 105 -19.57 -5.03 2.78
N GLU A 106 -19.15 -5.52 3.95
CA GLU A 106 -19.15 -4.71 5.18
C GLU A 106 -18.24 -3.48 5.07
N ARG A 107 -17.08 -3.60 4.41
CA ARG A 107 -16.13 -2.50 4.23
C ARG A 107 -16.67 -1.46 3.25
N MET A 108 -17.25 -1.91 2.14
CA MET A 108 -17.88 -1.02 1.15
C MET A 108 -19.02 -0.23 1.78
N GLU A 109 -19.95 -0.91 2.45
CA GLU A 109 -21.08 -0.25 3.13
C GLU A 109 -20.59 0.76 4.20
N ALA A 110 -19.60 0.38 4.99
CA ALA A 110 -19.01 1.28 5.98
C ALA A 110 -18.35 2.50 5.33
N PHE A 111 -17.59 2.30 4.25
CA PHE A 111 -16.92 3.40 3.57
C PHE A 111 -17.89 4.31 2.83
N ASP A 112 -18.94 3.80 2.19
CA ASP A 112 -19.96 4.60 1.52
C ASP A 112 -20.69 5.54 2.49
N LEU A 113 -21.02 5.05 3.68
CA LEU A 113 -21.59 5.89 4.74
C LEU A 113 -20.64 7.03 5.13
N LEU A 114 -19.37 6.70 5.39
CA LEU A 114 -18.34 7.71 5.71
C LEU A 114 -18.14 8.71 4.57
N ALA A 115 -18.04 8.22 3.34
CA ALA A 115 -17.81 9.04 2.16
C ALA A 115 -18.98 9.96 1.87
N SER A 116 -20.21 9.58 2.22
CA SER A 116 -21.36 10.47 2.12
C SER A 116 -21.37 11.60 3.15
N GLU A 117 -20.78 11.37 4.33
CA GLU A 117 -20.72 12.35 5.43
C GLU A 117 -19.46 13.23 5.37
N LEU A 118 -18.34 12.69 4.87
CA LEU A 118 -17.00 13.25 4.91
C LEU A 118 -16.41 13.45 3.50
N VAL A 119 -17.27 13.78 2.52
CA VAL A 119 -16.88 13.93 1.10
C VAL A 119 -15.66 14.84 0.95
N ASP A 120 -15.71 16.03 1.56
CA ASP A 120 -14.68 17.05 1.41
C ASP A 120 -13.38 16.62 2.13
N GLU A 121 -13.49 16.02 3.31
CA GLU A 121 -12.34 15.55 4.08
C GLU A 121 -11.62 14.37 3.42
N ILE A 122 -12.35 13.47 2.77
CA ILE A 122 -11.76 12.36 2.02
C ILE A 122 -11.08 12.88 0.74
N ALA A 123 -11.73 13.80 0.02
CA ALA A 123 -11.13 14.44 -1.15
C ALA A 123 -9.84 15.21 -0.78
N GLU A 124 -9.83 15.91 0.36
CA GLU A 124 -8.62 16.56 0.87
C GLU A 124 -7.51 15.52 1.20
N CYS A 125 -7.89 14.36 1.72
CA CYS A 125 -6.94 13.27 1.96
C CYS A 125 -6.37 12.72 0.65
N ASP A 126 -7.16 12.54 -0.42
CA ASP A 126 -6.65 12.15 -1.74
C ASP A 126 -5.61 13.18 -2.23
N ASP A 127 -5.95 14.48 -2.21
CA ASP A 127 -5.05 15.56 -2.60
C ASP A 127 -3.75 15.55 -1.78
N ARG A 128 -3.85 15.36 -0.46
CA ARG A 128 -2.70 15.30 0.44
C ARG A 128 -1.86 14.04 0.25
N PHE A 129 -2.45 12.93 -0.18
CA PHE A 129 -1.70 11.72 -0.53
C PHE A 129 -0.78 12.01 -1.72
N HIS A 130 -1.33 12.56 -2.82
CA HIS A 130 -0.54 12.93 -3.99
C HIS A 130 0.45 14.08 -3.70
N GLY A 131 0.05 15.01 -2.83
CA GLY A 131 0.87 16.13 -2.37
C GLY A 131 1.88 15.81 -1.27
N ALA A 132 1.99 14.55 -0.82
CA ALA A 132 2.86 14.17 0.30
C ALA A 132 4.35 14.40 0.01
N GLY A 133 4.76 14.49 -1.26
CA GLY A 133 6.14 14.76 -1.66
C GLY A 133 7.14 13.68 -1.20
N GLU A 134 6.66 12.48 -0.90
CA GLU A 134 7.46 11.29 -0.60
C GLU A 134 7.46 10.39 -1.85
N ASN A 135 8.65 10.05 -2.36
CA ASN A 135 8.77 9.09 -3.46
C ASN A 135 8.67 7.66 -2.90
N LEU A 136 7.48 7.06 -2.96
CA LEU A 136 7.23 5.73 -2.41
C LEU A 136 8.07 4.65 -3.11
N VAL A 137 8.35 4.79 -4.40
CA VAL A 137 9.22 3.87 -5.16
C VAL A 137 10.64 3.91 -4.58
N GLU A 138 11.26 5.09 -4.51
CA GLU A 138 12.62 5.27 -3.97
C GLU A 138 12.72 4.78 -2.52
N LEU A 139 11.73 5.09 -1.68
CA LEU A 139 11.69 4.64 -0.28
C LEU A 139 11.57 3.12 -0.18
N THR A 140 10.78 2.50 -1.06
CA THR A 140 10.61 1.04 -1.08
C THR A 140 11.88 0.34 -1.56
N LEU A 141 12.56 0.83 -2.60
CA LEU A 141 13.83 0.27 -3.05
C LEU A 141 14.91 0.35 -1.96
N LYS A 142 14.99 1.47 -1.22
CA LYS A 142 15.87 1.59 -0.05
C LYS A 142 15.53 0.58 1.05
N PHE A 143 14.26 0.28 1.25
CA PHE A 143 13.82 -0.76 2.18
C PHE A 143 14.22 -2.16 1.68
N VAL A 144 13.98 -2.48 0.41
CA VAL A 144 14.36 -3.77 -0.20
C VAL A 144 15.86 -3.99 -0.07
N ALA A 145 16.68 -3.02 -0.47
CA ALA A 145 18.15 -3.11 -0.40
C ALA A 145 18.68 -3.38 1.02
N LYS A 146 18.01 -2.87 2.06
CA LYS A 146 18.38 -3.11 3.46
C LYS A 146 17.91 -4.45 3.99
N ASN A 147 16.93 -5.08 3.35
CA ASN A 147 16.25 -6.28 3.81
C ASN A 147 16.35 -7.44 2.82
N VAL A 148 17.30 -7.41 1.87
CA VAL A 148 17.46 -8.41 0.81
C VAL A 148 17.40 -9.86 1.33
N SER A 149 17.97 -10.13 2.50
CA SER A 149 17.96 -11.46 3.12
C SER A 149 16.57 -12.00 3.50
N GLN A 150 15.54 -11.15 3.51
CA GLN A 150 14.15 -11.51 3.78
C GLN A 150 13.37 -11.86 2.51
N PHE A 151 13.92 -11.59 1.33
CA PHE A 151 13.33 -11.96 0.05
C PHE A 151 13.84 -13.35 -0.31
N ARG A 152 12.93 -14.30 -0.51
CA ARG A 152 13.26 -15.71 -0.75
C ARG A 152 12.96 -16.09 -2.19
#